data_AF-A0A2I1HQW8-F1
#
_entry.id   AF-A0A2I1HQW8-F1
#
_cell.length_a   1.000
_cell.length_b   1.000
_cell.length_c   1.000
_cell.angle_alpha   90.00
_cell.angle_beta   90.00
_cell.angle_gamma   90.00
#
_symmetry.space_group_name_H-M   'P 1'
#
loop_
_entity.id
_entity.type
_entity.pdbx_description
1 polymer ?
#
loop_
_entity_poly.entity_id
_entity_poly.type
_entity_poly.pdbx_seq_one_letter_code
_entity_poly.pdbx_strand_id
1 'polypeptide(L)'
;MLYMKDLSELSRFCFLSLLSDPSSYVINWALTWHTLLFQPKHDDSFTQANASLHYAMKFQLFLEELPTLESLKRLRPDLYIDILTCRSCEDQLEDFMHLFMCKKRRVKLQQILNSYLRHLTSKITEAGIKADRDFSAQIDRIISLLCWSFSSSNWSSYSLVRGCLPSAFLDVFIELDIPRLSAMNVIAAIHNNFINKFRKWIWNPRSYDKGKWELAMNITSKLKNSPRPKGLPKSLYLPYSSLPPPTHVFSRDSGTDWLKNSMQYGLTWFDHISGFMGRLTVLLNNSFCRMECRF
;
A
#
# COMPACT_ATOMS: atom_id res chain seq x y z
N MET A 1 -14.77 0.07 -24.33
CA MET A 1 -15.57 0.31 -23.10
C MET A 1 -15.88 -0.95 -22.31
N LEU A 2 -16.16 -2.12 -22.91
CA LEU A 2 -16.40 -3.39 -22.17
C LEU A 2 -15.20 -3.83 -21.31
N TYR A 3 -13.98 -3.83 -21.85
CA TYR A 3 -12.77 -4.27 -21.14
C TYR A 3 -12.45 -3.50 -19.84
N MET A 4 -12.89 -2.25 -19.69
CA MET A 4 -12.56 -1.44 -18.51
C MET A 4 -13.52 -1.65 -17.34
N LYS A 5 -14.78 -2.02 -17.62
CA LYS A 5 -15.72 -2.44 -16.58
C LYS A 5 -15.19 -3.70 -15.89
N ASP A 6 -14.74 -4.67 -16.69
CA ASP A 6 -14.13 -5.90 -16.20
C ASP A 6 -12.83 -5.63 -15.41
N LEU A 7 -11.99 -4.68 -15.85
CA LEU A 7 -10.78 -4.27 -15.11
C LEU A 7 -11.11 -3.60 -13.76
N SER A 8 -12.18 -2.80 -13.68
CA SER A 8 -12.64 -2.18 -12.43
C SER A 8 -13.33 -3.15 -11.47
N GLU A 9 -13.88 -4.25 -11.98
CA GLU A 9 -14.48 -5.33 -11.19
C GLU A 9 -13.42 -6.30 -10.62
N LEU A 10 -12.20 -6.27 -11.14
CA LEU A 10 -11.09 -7.03 -10.56
C LEU A 10 -10.70 -6.42 -9.20
N SER A 11 -10.84 -7.20 -8.13
CA SER A 11 -10.54 -6.79 -6.75
C SER A 11 -9.14 -6.18 -6.53
N ARG A 12 -8.19 -6.44 -7.44
CA ARG A 12 -6.84 -5.88 -7.44
C ARG A 12 -6.75 -4.40 -7.84
N PHE A 13 -7.79 -3.85 -8.47
CA PHE A 13 -7.88 -2.43 -8.86
C PHE A 13 -8.75 -1.61 -7.91
N CYS A 14 -9.12 -2.14 -6.75
CA CYS A 14 -9.93 -1.40 -5.78
C CYS A 14 -9.25 -0.15 -5.19
N PHE A 15 -7.98 0.15 -5.52
CA PHE A 15 -7.41 1.47 -5.26
C PHE A 15 -8.18 2.60 -5.96
N LEU A 16 -8.99 2.29 -6.97
CA LEU A 16 -9.87 3.27 -7.63
C LEU A 16 -10.88 3.89 -6.64
N SER A 17 -11.24 3.21 -5.54
CA SER A 17 -12.02 3.80 -4.45
C SER A 17 -11.31 5.01 -3.80
N LEU A 18 -9.97 5.00 -3.80
CA LEU A 18 -9.13 6.10 -3.30
C LEU A 18 -9.17 7.34 -4.23
N LEU A 19 -9.63 7.20 -5.47
CA LEU A 19 -9.83 8.34 -6.39
C LEU A 19 -11.07 9.18 -6.04
N SER A 20 -11.94 8.66 -5.18
CA SER A 20 -13.22 9.27 -4.81
C SER A 20 -13.28 9.67 -3.33
N ASP A 21 -12.14 9.68 -2.62
CA ASP A 21 -12.10 10.00 -1.19
C ASP A 21 -12.52 11.47 -0.96
N PRO A 22 -13.61 11.73 -0.20
CA PRO A 22 -14.06 13.08 0.12
C PRO A 22 -13.15 13.79 1.15
N SER A 23 -12.13 13.13 1.67
CA SER A 23 -11.15 13.76 2.57
C SER A 23 -10.26 14.76 1.82
N SER A 24 -9.69 15.74 2.52
CA SER A 24 -8.68 16.67 1.97
C SER A 24 -7.38 15.99 1.50
N TYR A 25 -7.32 14.65 1.53
CA TYR A 25 -6.19 13.84 1.12
C TYR A 25 -6.21 13.58 -0.39
N VAL A 26 -5.97 14.63 -1.18
CA VAL A 26 -5.88 14.52 -2.64
C VAL A 26 -4.61 13.77 -3.02
N ILE A 27 -4.74 12.59 -3.64
CA ILE A 27 -3.60 11.75 -4.02
C ILE A 27 -2.86 12.36 -5.22
N ASN A 28 -1.53 12.43 -5.09
CA ASN A 28 -0.64 12.79 -6.19
C ASN A 28 -0.11 11.53 -6.87
N TRP A 29 -0.69 11.18 -8.02
CA TRP A 29 -0.35 9.95 -8.74
C TRP A 29 1.07 9.94 -9.30
N ALA A 30 1.57 11.08 -9.79
CA ALA A 30 2.94 11.19 -10.26
C ALA A 30 3.95 10.94 -9.13
N LEU A 31 3.73 11.55 -7.95
CA LEU A 31 4.55 11.33 -6.76
C LEU A 31 4.44 9.89 -6.25
N THR A 32 3.23 9.34 -6.20
CA THR A 32 2.96 7.95 -5.79
C THR A 32 3.73 6.98 -6.68
N TRP A 33 3.63 7.17 -8.00
CA TRP A 33 4.29 6.30 -8.98
C TRP A 33 5.82 6.42 -8.92
N HIS A 34 6.33 7.65 -8.84
CA HIS A 34 7.75 7.90 -8.64
C HIS A 34 8.24 7.21 -7.37
N THR A 35 7.49 7.34 -6.28
CA THR A 35 7.82 6.69 -5.02
C THR A 35 7.82 5.18 -5.14
N LEU A 36 6.84 4.56 -5.80
CA LEU A 36 6.79 3.11 -6.01
C LEU A 36 8.01 2.60 -6.79
N LEU A 37 8.40 3.31 -7.85
CA LEU A 37 9.54 2.94 -8.69
C LEU A 37 10.90 3.34 -8.11
N PHE A 38 10.93 4.25 -7.13
CA PHE A 38 12.16 4.75 -6.54
C PHE A 38 12.93 3.61 -5.84
N GLN A 39 14.12 3.33 -6.34
CA GLN A 39 15.08 2.40 -5.73
C GLN A 39 16.12 3.21 -4.95
N PRO A 40 16.35 2.91 -3.67
CA PRO A 40 17.46 3.54 -2.96
C PRO A 40 18.77 3.12 -3.63
N LYS A 41 19.72 4.06 -3.76
CA LYS A 41 21.10 3.71 -4.13
C LYS A 41 21.59 2.71 -3.08
N HIS A 42 22.01 1.53 -3.53
CA HIS A 42 22.54 0.50 -2.63
C HIS A 42 23.79 1.08 -1.95
N ASP A 43 23.76 1.18 -0.63
CA ASP A 43 24.99 1.19 0.15
C ASP A 43 25.40 -0.26 0.42
N ASP A 44 26.64 -0.47 0.87
CA ASP A 44 27.21 -1.81 1.12
C ASP A 44 26.40 -2.63 2.14
N SER A 45 25.47 -2.00 2.87
CA SER A 45 24.58 -2.66 3.85
C SER A 45 23.32 -3.26 3.23
N PHE A 46 23.00 -2.92 1.97
CA PHE A 46 21.74 -3.29 1.31
C PHE A 46 21.97 -4.26 0.14
N THR A 47 21.96 -5.56 0.46
CA THR A 47 22.13 -6.62 -0.56
C THR A 47 21.06 -6.58 -1.66
N GLN A 48 21.40 -7.06 -2.86
CA GLN A 48 20.47 -7.13 -4.00
C GLN A 48 19.16 -7.88 -3.66
N ALA A 49 19.26 -8.97 -2.89
CA ALA A 49 18.07 -9.71 -2.43
C ALA A 49 17.18 -8.86 -1.50
N ASN A 50 17.78 -8.08 -0.59
CA ASN A 50 17.03 -7.17 0.26
C ASN A 50 16.37 -6.04 -0.54
N ALA A 51 17.01 -5.58 -1.61
CA ALA A 51 16.44 -4.62 -2.54
C ALA A 51 15.24 -5.17 -3.29
N SER A 52 15.34 -6.37 -3.85
CA SER A 52 14.22 -7.02 -4.53
C SER A 52 13.03 -7.25 -3.59
N LEU A 53 13.29 -7.68 -2.34
CA LEU A 53 12.24 -7.85 -1.33
C LEU A 53 11.59 -6.53 -0.94
N HIS A 54 12.38 -5.47 -0.76
CA HIS A 54 11.87 -4.14 -0.46
C HIS A 54 11.00 -3.60 -1.59
N TYR A 55 11.46 -3.75 -2.84
CA TYR A 55 10.72 -3.36 -4.03
C TYR A 55 9.40 -4.13 -4.14
N ALA A 56 9.42 -5.46 -4.01
CA ALA A 56 8.20 -6.28 -4.04
C ALA A 56 7.20 -5.87 -2.95
N MET A 57 7.70 -5.58 -1.74
CA MET A 57 6.85 -5.19 -0.62
C MET A 57 6.08 -3.89 -0.85
N LYS A 58 6.67 -2.92 -1.57
CA LYS A 58 5.99 -1.67 -1.95
C LYS A 58 4.78 -1.94 -2.82
N PHE A 59 4.94 -2.80 -3.83
CA PHE A 59 3.82 -3.21 -4.70
C PHE A 59 2.79 -4.04 -3.96
N GLN A 60 3.22 -4.95 -3.08
CA GLN A 60 2.29 -5.73 -2.26
C GLN A 60 1.46 -4.86 -1.31
N LEU A 61 2.05 -3.81 -0.73
CA LEU A 61 1.32 -2.82 0.06
C LEU A 61 0.35 -2.02 -0.83
N PHE A 62 0.82 -1.53 -1.97
CA PHE A 62 0.02 -0.77 -2.91
C PHE A 62 -1.21 -1.56 -3.41
N LEU A 63 -1.04 -2.84 -3.71
CA LEU A 63 -2.09 -3.72 -4.25
C LEU A 63 -2.86 -4.50 -3.18
N GLU A 64 -2.55 -4.31 -1.89
CA GLU A 64 -3.13 -5.08 -0.77
C GLU A 64 -2.87 -6.61 -0.85
N GLU A 65 -1.75 -6.99 -1.46
CA GLU A 65 -1.36 -8.39 -1.72
C GLU A 65 -0.42 -8.97 -0.65
N LEU A 66 -0.25 -8.29 0.49
CA LEU A 66 0.46 -8.88 1.62
C LEU A 66 -0.26 -10.17 2.07
N PRO A 67 0.47 -11.27 2.34
CA PRO A 67 -0.12 -12.55 2.75
C PRO A 67 -0.63 -12.51 4.21
N THR A 68 -1.78 -11.86 4.42
CA THR A 68 -2.60 -11.88 5.63
C THR A 68 -3.22 -13.27 5.85
N LEU A 69 -3.75 -13.56 7.04
CA LEU A 69 -4.40 -14.86 7.25
C LEU A 69 -5.67 -14.98 6.40
N GLU A 70 -6.44 -13.89 6.25
CA GLU A 70 -7.60 -13.86 5.37
C GLU A 70 -7.24 -14.08 3.90
N SER A 71 -6.16 -13.46 3.40
CA SER A 71 -5.75 -13.66 2.00
C SER A 71 -5.20 -15.08 1.77
N LEU A 72 -4.51 -15.66 2.75
CA LEU A 72 -4.04 -17.04 2.71
C LEU A 72 -5.19 -18.05 2.78
N LYS A 73 -6.20 -17.80 3.63
CA LYS A 73 -7.45 -18.59 3.68
C LYS A 73 -8.15 -18.61 2.32
N ARG A 74 -8.22 -17.48 1.64
CA ARG A 74 -8.78 -17.41 0.29
C ARG A 74 -8.02 -18.29 -0.72
N LEU A 75 -6.69 -18.28 -0.66
CA LEU A 75 -5.82 -19.01 -1.59
C LEU A 75 -5.77 -20.53 -1.30
N ARG A 76 -5.72 -20.90 -0.02
CA ARG A 76 -5.55 -22.27 0.47
C ARG A 76 -6.51 -22.57 1.63
N PRO A 77 -7.83 -22.61 1.39
CA PRO A 77 -8.81 -22.91 2.44
C PRO A 77 -8.66 -24.34 3.00
N ASP A 78 -7.97 -25.21 2.27
CA ASP A 78 -7.56 -26.55 2.71
C ASP A 78 -6.50 -26.53 3.81
N LEU A 79 -5.69 -25.46 3.90
CA LEU A 79 -4.63 -25.31 4.91
C LEU A 79 -5.01 -24.34 6.03
N TYR A 80 -5.80 -23.32 5.71
CA TYR A 80 -6.12 -22.22 6.61
C TYR A 80 -7.63 -22.26 6.91
N ILE A 81 -7.98 -22.70 8.13
CA ILE A 81 -9.37 -22.93 8.58
C ILE A 81 -10.17 -21.63 8.82
N ASP A 82 -11.46 -21.75 9.09
CA ASP A 82 -12.41 -20.65 8.92
C ASP A 82 -12.30 -19.44 9.87
N ILE A 83 -11.70 -19.59 11.05
CA ILE A 83 -11.59 -18.51 12.05
C ILE A 83 -10.13 -18.30 12.42
N LEU A 84 -9.41 -17.52 11.60
CA LEU A 84 -8.03 -17.16 11.88
C LEU A 84 -7.92 -15.75 12.46
N THR A 85 -8.00 -15.69 13.79
CA THR A 85 -7.62 -14.48 14.51
C THR A 85 -6.13 -14.13 14.28
N CYS A 86 -5.77 -12.88 14.43
CA CYS A 86 -4.40 -12.41 14.31
C CYS A 86 -3.49 -13.13 15.31
N ARG A 87 -2.38 -13.70 14.82
CA ARG A 87 -1.44 -14.45 15.66
C ARG A 87 -0.65 -13.59 16.65
N SER A 88 -0.73 -12.27 16.54
CA SER A 88 -0.12 -11.37 17.53
C SER A 88 -1.08 -11.00 18.66
N CYS A 89 -2.36 -10.77 18.37
CA CYS A 89 -3.31 -10.23 19.36
C CYS A 89 -4.44 -11.19 19.77
N GLU A 90 -4.63 -12.26 19.00
CA GLU A 90 -5.57 -13.37 19.22
C GLU A 90 -7.04 -12.94 19.35
N ASP A 91 -7.37 -11.73 18.91
CA ASP A 91 -8.66 -11.07 19.19
C ASP A 91 -9.54 -10.93 17.94
N GLN A 92 -8.98 -10.39 16.86
CA GLN A 92 -9.71 -10.07 15.62
C GLN A 92 -9.14 -10.84 14.43
N LEU A 93 -9.93 -11.02 13.38
CA LEU A 93 -9.45 -11.58 12.11
C LEU A 93 -8.29 -10.76 11.55
N GLU A 94 -7.30 -11.44 10.98
CA GLU A 94 -6.17 -10.76 10.34
C GLU A 94 -6.42 -10.55 8.86
N ASP A 95 -7.14 -9.47 8.56
CA ASP A 95 -7.22 -8.87 7.24
C ASP A 95 -6.09 -7.83 7.04
N PHE A 96 -6.11 -7.15 5.89
CA PHE A 96 -5.07 -6.17 5.56
C PHE A 96 -5.15 -4.93 6.46
N MET A 97 -6.35 -4.47 6.83
CA MET A 97 -6.55 -3.35 7.76
C MET A 97 -5.99 -3.67 9.17
N HIS A 98 -6.25 -4.89 9.65
CA HIS A 98 -5.81 -5.35 10.96
C HIS A 98 -4.29 -5.45 11.07
N LEU A 99 -3.54 -5.54 9.96
CA LEU A 99 -2.07 -5.42 10.00
C LEU A 99 -1.64 -4.13 10.70
N PHE A 100 -2.34 -3.03 10.42
CA PHE A 100 -2.05 -1.69 10.92
C PHE A 100 -2.78 -1.37 12.23
N MET A 101 -4.03 -1.82 12.36
CA MET A 101 -4.90 -1.53 13.52
C MET A 101 -4.68 -2.43 14.74
N CYS A 102 -3.97 -3.55 14.58
CA CYS A 102 -3.79 -4.52 15.65
C CYS A 102 -3.26 -3.89 16.95
N LYS A 103 -3.93 -4.14 18.07
CA LYS A 103 -3.61 -3.58 19.40
C LYS A 103 -2.15 -3.83 19.85
N LYS A 104 -1.55 -4.94 19.41
CA LYS A 104 -0.16 -5.31 19.73
C LYS A 104 0.88 -4.62 18.84
N ARG A 105 0.45 -4.02 17.74
CA ARG A 105 1.31 -3.39 16.71
C ARG A 105 1.11 -1.88 16.59
N ARG A 106 -0.08 -1.36 16.95
CA ARG A 106 -0.48 0.04 16.78
C ARG A 106 0.53 1.04 17.34
N VAL A 107 1.12 0.76 18.52
CA VAL A 107 2.12 1.66 19.14
C VAL A 107 3.38 1.76 18.28
N LYS A 108 3.88 0.63 17.79
CA LYS A 108 5.04 0.60 16.89
C LYS A 108 4.73 1.27 15.56
N LEU A 109 3.53 1.05 15.01
CA LEU A 109 3.12 1.72 13.78
C LEU A 109 3.07 3.25 13.96
N GLN A 110 2.47 3.74 15.05
CA GLN A 110 2.44 5.16 15.36
C GLN A 110 3.85 5.74 15.51
N GLN A 111 4.78 5.01 16.13
CA GLN A 111 6.19 5.42 16.20
C GLN A 111 6.84 5.55 14.80
N ILE A 112 6.50 4.63 13.89
CA ILE A 112 6.98 4.68 12.50
C ILE A 112 6.39 5.90 11.77
N LEU A 113 5.10 6.19 11.93
CA LEU A 113 4.46 7.39 11.35
C LEU A 113 5.02 8.68 11.93
N ASN A 114 5.19 8.76 13.25
CA ASN A 114 5.83 9.92 13.90
C ASN A 114 7.27 10.10 13.40
N SER A 115 7.97 9.00 13.10
CA SER A 115 9.27 9.10 12.44
C SER A 115 9.17 9.57 11.00
N TYR A 116 8.15 9.18 10.24
CA TYR A 116 7.89 9.70 8.89
C TYR A 116 7.70 11.21 8.94
N LEU A 117 6.73 11.66 9.74
CA LEU A 117 6.38 13.07 9.90
C LEU A 117 7.60 13.90 10.28
N ARG A 118 8.40 13.45 11.27
CA ARG A 118 9.63 14.14 11.66
C ARG A 118 10.65 14.28 10.54
N HIS A 119 10.87 13.25 9.72
CA HIS A 119 11.80 13.38 8.60
C HIS A 119 11.26 14.34 7.53
N LEU A 120 9.96 14.29 7.27
CA LEU A 120 9.32 15.20 6.32
C LEU A 120 9.41 16.65 6.78
N THR A 121 9.03 16.95 8.02
CA THR A 121 9.13 18.30 8.58
C THR A 121 10.57 18.78 8.68
N SER A 122 11.53 17.92 9.04
CA SER A 122 12.95 18.25 9.00
C SER A 122 13.42 18.66 7.60
N LYS A 123 13.00 17.93 6.55
CA LYS A 123 13.41 18.26 5.17
C LYS A 123 12.76 19.52 4.64
N ILE A 124 11.51 19.78 5.02
CA ILE A 124 10.83 21.05 4.74
C ILE A 124 11.57 22.20 5.44
N THR A 125 11.93 22.01 6.71
CA THR A 125 12.68 23.00 7.50
C THR A 125 14.03 23.32 6.89
N GLU A 126 14.81 22.31 6.52
CA GLU A 126 16.10 22.48 5.85
C GLU A 126 15.96 23.25 4.51
N ALA A 127 14.89 22.98 3.75
CA ALA A 127 14.64 23.67 2.48
C ALA A 127 14.24 25.13 2.72
N GLY A 128 13.39 25.40 3.69
CA GLY A 128 12.94 26.75 4.00
C GLY A 128 14.03 27.65 4.61
N ILE A 129 14.90 27.10 5.46
CA ILE A 129 16.11 27.81 5.94
C ILE A 129 16.99 28.23 4.76
N LYS A 130 17.18 27.34 3.77
CA LYS A 130 17.99 27.66 2.57
C LYS A 130 17.32 28.71 1.68
N ALA A 131 15.99 28.77 1.68
CA ALA A 131 15.22 29.72 0.89
C ALA A 131 15.04 31.07 1.60
N ASP A 132 15.48 31.22 2.85
CA ASP A 132 15.26 32.39 3.72
C ASP A 132 13.77 32.79 3.80
N ARG A 133 12.89 31.79 3.97
CA ARG A 133 11.43 31.96 4.09
C ARG A 133 10.92 31.39 5.41
N ASP A 134 9.85 31.96 5.97
CA ASP A 134 9.06 31.30 7.02
C ASP A 134 8.14 30.26 6.39
N PHE A 135 8.15 29.04 6.94
CA PHE A 135 7.44 27.87 6.43
C PHE A 135 6.63 27.17 7.54
N SER A 136 6.41 27.86 8.67
CA SER A 136 5.64 27.34 9.80
C SER A 136 4.23 26.93 9.36
N ALA A 137 3.57 27.76 8.53
CA ALA A 137 2.24 27.46 8.00
C ALA A 137 2.19 26.19 7.14
N GLN A 138 3.21 25.94 6.32
CA GLN A 138 3.32 24.73 5.51
C GLN A 138 3.54 23.49 6.38
N ILE A 139 4.35 23.61 7.43
CA ILE A 139 4.54 22.53 8.39
C ILE A 139 3.22 22.23 9.13
N ASP A 140 2.50 23.24 9.57
CA ASP A 140 1.20 23.08 10.24
C ASP A 140 0.18 22.41 9.32
N ARG A 141 0.14 22.81 8.04
CA ARG A 141 -0.66 22.15 7.00
C ARG A 141 -0.33 20.66 6.90
N ILE A 142 0.96 20.29 6.90
CA ILE A 142 1.38 18.88 6.86
C ILE A 142 0.99 18.14 8.14
N ILE A 143 1.21 18.72 9.32
CA ILE A 143 0.90 18.09 10.61
C ILE A 143 -0.61 17.86 10.77
N SER A 144 -1.44 18.77 10.24
CA SER A 144 -2.90 18.70 10.29
C SER A 144 -3.51 17.59 9.42
N LEU A 145 -2.73 16.96 8.53
CA LEU A 145 -3.25 15.90 7.65
C LEU A 145 -3.75 14.70 8.48
N LEU A 146 -4.92 14.19 8.14
CA LEU A 146 -5.53 13.07 8.85
C LEU A 146 -4.73 11.76 8.68
N CYS A 147 -3.81 11.67 7.71
CA CYS A 147 -3.10 10.44 7.40
C CYS A 147 -2.15 9.94 8.51
N TRP A 148 -1.87 10.77 9.52
CA TRP A 148 -0.99 10.42 10.63
C TRP A 148 -1.65 9.55 11.71
N SER A 149 -2.98 9.39 11.69
CA SER A 149 -3.73 8.64 12.70
C SER A 149 -4.54 7.50 12.08
N PHE A 150 -4.30 6.29 12.56
CA PHE A 150 -5.02 5.10 12.12
C PHE A 150 -6.36 4.94 12.81
N SER A 151 -7.44 4.90 12.02
CA SER A 151 -8.77 4.48 12.48
C SER A 151 -9.49 3.70 11.39
N SER A 152 -10.50 2.91 11.76
CA SER A 152 -11.32 2.16 10.82
C SER A 152 -12.09 3.05 9.84
N SER A 153 -12.37 4.30 10.22
CA SER A 153 -13.08 5.28 9.39
C SER A 153 -12.15 6.23 8.63
N ASN A 154 -10.82 6.16 8.84
CA ASN A 154 -9.87 7.11 8.24
C ASN A 154 -9.11 6.50 7.05
N TRP A 155 -9.66 6.73 5.86
CA TRP A 155 -9.08 6.30 4.58
C TRP A 155 -7.72 6.94 4.27
N SER A 156 -7.44 8.16 4.73
CA SER A 156 -6.17 8.84 4.43
C SER A 156 -4.95 8.13 5.01
N SER A 157 -5.05 7.58 6.22
CA SER A 157 -3.97 6.80 6.86
C SER A 157 -3.67 5.51 6.10
N TYR A 158 -4.73 4.91 5.57
CA TYR A 158 -4.67 3.72 4.74
C TYR A 158 -3.99 3.99 3.39
N SER A 159 -4.38 5.08 2.73
CA SER A 159 -3.73 5.56 1.50
C SER A 159 -2.23 5.76 1.71
N LEU A 160 -1.82 6.41 2.81
CA LEU A 160 -0.41 6.65 3.09
C LEU A 160 0.40 5.35 3.19
N VAL A 161 -0.09 4.33 3.91
CA VAL A 161 0.67 3.08 4.09
C VAL A 161 0.67 2.17 2.86
N ARG A 162 -0.29 2.35 1.96
CA ARG A 162 -0.26 1.76 0.62
C ARG A 162 0.72 2.46 -0.33
N GLY A 163 1.26 3.62 0.07
CA GLY A 163 2.14 4.43 -0.75
C GLY A 163 1.42 5.43 -1.66
N CYS A 164 0.11 5.61 -1.50
CA CYS A 164 -0.65 6.67 -2.14
C CYS A 164 -0.39 7.99 -1.38
N LEU A 165 0.48 8.83 -1.93
CA LEU A 165 0.97 10.03 -1.27
C LEU A 165 0.13 11.26 -1.62
N PRO A 166 -0.09 12.20 -0.68
CA PRO A 166 -0.92 13.37 -0.92
C PRO A 166 -0.16 14.45 -1.69
N SER A 167 -0.88 15.24 -2.50
CA SER A 167 -0.31 16.40 -3.23
C SER A 167 0.34 17.39 -2.29
N ALA A 168 -0.24 17.61 -1.11
CA ALA A 168 0.31 18.48 -0.08
C ALA A 168 1.79 18.19 0.24
N PHE A 169 2.25 16.94 0.16
CA PHE A 169 3.66 16.62 0.38
C PHE A 169 4.57 17.24 -0.67
N LEU A 170 4.17 17.21 -1.94
CA LEU A 170 4.96 17.77 -3.03
C LEU A 170 4.82 19.29 -3.06
N ASP A 171 3.59 19.80 -2.89
CA ASP A 171 3.26 21.22 -3.04
C ASP A 171 4.09 22.10 -2.09
N VAL A 172 4.32 21.66 -0.85
CA VAL A 172 5.17 22.39 0.12
C VAL A 172 6.59 22.61 -0.42
N PHE A 173 7.17 21.62 -1.11
CA PHE A 173 8.51 21.80 -1.67
C PHE A 173 8.51 22.68 -2.92
N ILE A 174 7.44 22.61 -3.73
CA ILE A 174 7.30 23.48 -4.91
C ILE A 174 7.15 24.95 -4.49
N GLU A 175 6.38 25.23 -3.44
CA GLU A 175 6.25 26.57 -2.83
C GLU A 175 7.61 27.13 -2.30
N LEU A 176 8.56 26.24 -2.02
CA LEU A 176 9.93 26.57 -1.62
C LEU A 176 10.92 26.63 -2.80
N ASP A 177 10.41 26.70 -4.03
CA ASP A 177 11.18 26.73 -5.27
C ASP A 177 12.13 25.52 -5.43
N ILE A 178 11.84 24.41 -4.75
CA ILE A 178 12.61 23.18 -4.90
C ILE A 178 12.20 22.52 -6.21
N PRO A 179 13.17 22.15 -7.08
CA PRO A 179 12.86 21.45 -8.32
C PRO A 179 12.02 20.20 -8.07
N ARG A 180 10.94 20.03 -8.85
CA ARG A 180 9.95 18.96 -8.68
C ARG A 180 10.57 17.57 -8.52
N LEU A 181 11.55 17.22 -9.37
CA LEU A 181 12.22 15.92 -9.31
C LEU A 181 13.01 15.72 -8.00
N SER A 182 13.67 16.77 -7.52
CA SER A 182 14.40 16.75 -6.24
C SER A 182 13.44 16.54 -5.07
N ALA A 183 12.31 17.24 -5.05
CA ALA A 183 11.27 17.06 -4.05
C ALA A 183 10.70 15.63 -4.06
N MET A 184 10.38 15.11 -5.25
CA MET A 184 9.89 13.74 -5.42
C MET A 184 10.91 12.70 -4.92
N ASN A 185 12.21 12.90 -5.15
CA ASN A 185 13.27 12.04 -4.63
C ASN A 185 13.36 12.07 -3.09
N VAL A 186 13.26 13.26 -2.48
CA VAL A 186 13.27 13.41 -1.01
C VAL A 186 12.09 12.67 -0.40
N ILE A 187 10.87 12.90 -0.92
CA ILE A 187 9.66 12.26 -0.42
C ILE A 187 9.73 10.73 -0.61
N ALA A 188 10.19 10.28 -1.78
CA ALA A 188 10.34 8.85 -2.06
C ALA A 188 11.35 8.17 -1.12
N ALA A 189 12.46 8.85 -0.78
CA ALA A 189 13.44 8.35 0.18
C ALA A 189 12.83 8.23 1.59
N ILE A 190 12.05 9.23 2.03
CA ILE A 190 11.33 9.18 3.32
C ILE A 190 10.34 8.01 3.34
N HIS A 191 9.57 7.83 2.27
CA HIS A 191 8.61 6.74 2.18
C HIS A 191 9.29 5.37 2.12
N ASN A 192 10.40 5.20 1.39
CA ASN A 192 11.18 3.96 1.43
C ASN A 192 11.71 3.66 2.84
N ASN A 193 12.16 4.65 3.60
CA ASN A 193 12.54 4.46 5.00
C ASN A 193 11.36 3.97 5.85
N PHE A 194 10.15 4.51 5.62
CA PHE A 194 8.92 4.01 6.24
C PHE A 194 8.67 2.53 5.92
N ILE A 195 8.74 2.13 4.64
CA ILE A 195 8.54 0.74 4.23
C ILE A 195 9.57 -0.18 4.86
N ASN A 196 10.83 0.27 4.97
CA ASN A 196 11.88 -0.51 5.63
C ASN A 196 11.60 -0.70 7.12
N LYS A 197 11.20 0.36 7.82
CA LYS A 197 10.80 0.28 9.23
C LYS A 197 9.57 -0.59 9.42
N PHE A 198 8.57 -0.47 8.56
CA PHE A 198 7.38 -1.33 8.57
C PHE A 198 7.78 -2.81 8.40
N ARG A 199 8.61 -3.12 7.40
CA ARG A 199 9.13 -4.48 7.18
C ARG A 199 9.79 -5.03 8.44
N LYS A 200 10.75 -4.28 8.99
CA LYS A 200 11.56 -4.70 10.13
C LYS A 200 10.75 -4.86 11.42
N TRP A 201 9.88 -3.92 11.74
CA TRP A 201 9.27 -3.81 13.07
C TRP A 201 7.84 -4.34 13.15
N ILE A 202 7.15 -4.45 12.01
CA ILE A 202 5.76 -4.89 11.93
C ILE A 202 5.66 -6.22 11.18
N TRP A 203 6.10 -6.23 9.92
CA TRP A 203 5.88 -7.38 9.03
C TRP A 203 6.69 -8.61 9.42
N ASN A 204 7.99 -8.46 9.69
CA ASN A 204 8.86 -9.58 10.05
C ASN A 204 8.46 -10.23 11.38
N PRO A 205 8.21 -9.49 12.48
CA PRO A 205 7.72 -10.10 13.73
C PRO A 205 6.38 -10.82 13.56
N ARG A 206 5.42 -10.20 12.86
CA ARG A 206 4.13 -10.87 12.56
C ARG A 206 4.35 -12.14 11.74
N SER A 207 5.24 -12.12 10.75
CA SER A 207 5.52 -13.29 9.90
C SER A 207 6.18 -14.42 10.70
N TYR A 208 7.01 -14.08 11.68
CA TYR A 208 7.58 -15.03 12.61
C TYR A 208 6.52 -15.69 13.50
N ASP A 209 5.61 -14.90 14.09
CA ASP A 209 4.50 -15.45 14.89
C ASP A 209 3.57 -16.34 14.06
N LYS A 210 3.26 -15.91 12.82
CA LYS A 210 2.54 -16.74 11.86
C LYS A 210 3.26 -18.07 11.60
N GLY A 211 4.57 -18.04 11.38
CA GLY A 211 5.37 -19.24 11.12
C GLY A 211 5.36 -20.23 12.28
N LYS A 212 5.47 -19.75 13.52
CA LYS A 212 5.33 -20.61 14.72
C LYS A 212 3.98 -21.30 14.77
N TRP A 213 2.90 -20.57 14.49
CA TRP A 213 1.57 -21.14 14.46
C TRP A 213 1.38 -22.14 13.31
N GLU A 214 1.86 -21.81 12.10
CA GLU A 214 1.82 -22.73 10.96
C GLU A 214 2.54 -24.05 11.28
N LEU A 215 3.69 -23.99 11.96
CA LEU A 215 4.42 -25.16 12.43
C LEU A 215 3.58 -25.98 13.42
N ALA A 216 2.95 -25.35 14.42
CA ALA A 216 2.10 -26.02 15.40
C ALA A 216 0.86 -26.69 14.76
N MET A 217 0.38 -26.14 13.64
CA MET A 217 -0.74 -26.68 12.86
C MET A 217 -0.30 -27.69 11.78
N ASN A 218 0.98 -28.08 11.75
CA ASN A 218 1.56 -28.96 10.73
C ASN A 218 1.45 -28.44 9.29
N ILE A 219 1.33 -27.12 9.10
CA ILE A 219 1.30 -26.47 7.79
C ILE A 219 2.73 -26.27 7.28
N THR A 220 3.26 -27.27 6.59
CA THR A 220 4.63 -27.26 6.07
C THR A 220 4.78 -26.49 4.75
N SER A 221 6.00 -26.08 4.41
CA SER A 221 6.33 -25.48 3.10
C SER A 221 5.94 -26.40 1.93
N LYS A 222 6.13 -27.72 2.09
CA LYS A 222 5.72 -28.72 1.10
C LYS A 222 4.21 -28.69 0.84
N LEU A 223 3.40 -28.58 1.89
CA LEU A 223 1.95 -28.47 1.76
C LEU A 223 1.55 -27.16 1.06
N LYS A 224 2.17 -26.03 1.41
CA LYS A 224 1.89 -24.72 0.78
C LYS A 224 2.19 -24.70 -0.72
N ASN A 225 3.19 -25.46 -1.16
CA ASN A 225 3.58 -25.56 -2.57
C ASN A 225 2.89 -26.71 -3.32
N SER A 226 2.16 -27.59 -2.64
CA SER A 226 1.40 -28.66 -3.28
C SER A 226 0.14 -28.12 -3.97
N PRO A 227 -0.33 -28.78 -5.05
CA PRO A 227 -1.58 -28.42 -5.72
C PRO A 227 -2.76 -28.48 -4.74
N ARG A 228 -3.67 -27.51 -4.86
CA ARG A 228 -4.91 -27.52 -4.07
C ARG A 228 -5.76 -28.74 -4.43
N PRO A 229 -6.31 -29.47 -3.44
CA PRO A 229 -7.27 -30.55 -3.68
C PRO A 229 -8.50 -30.05 -4.46
N LYS A 230 -8.95 -30.83 -5.45
CA LYS A 230 -10.15 -30.51 -6.24
C LYS A 230 -11.42 -30.69 -5.40
N GLY A 231 -12.44 -29.85 -5.62
CA GLY A 231 -13.77 -30.02 -5.02
C GLY A 231 -14.05 -29.25 -3.72
N LEU A 232 -13.10 -28.46 -3.21
CA LEU A 232 -13.34 -27.65 -2.01
C LEU A 232 -14.09 -26.35 -2.31
N PRO A 233 -15.00 -25.90 -1.41
CA PRO A 233 -15.71 -24.64 -1.56
C PRO A 233 -14.74 -23.47 -1.76
N LYS A 234 -15.12 -22.50 -2.61
CA LYS A 234 -14.39 -21.23 -2.70
C LYS A 234 -14.78 -20.38 -1.48
N SER A 235 -13.78 -19.83 -0.78
CA SER A 235 -14.02 -18.86 0.30
C SER A 235 -14.74 -17.62 -0.28
N LEU A 236 -15.77 -17.15 0.43
CA LEU A 236 -16.64 -16.02 0.03
C LEU A 236 -16.10 -14.64 0.48
N TYR A 237 -14.90 -14.55 1.05
CA TYR A 237 -14.39 -13.30 1.60
C TYR A 237 -14.11 -12.25 0.52
N LEU A 238 -14.75 -11.09 0.66
CA LEU A 238 -14.51 -9.88 -0.13
C LEU A 238 -13.44 -9.01 0.56
N PRO A 239 -12.39 -8.56 -0.16
CA PRO A 239 -11.42 -7.60 0.37
C PRO A 239 -12.10 -6.35 0.96
N TYR A 240 -11.46 -5.71 1.96
CA TYR A 240 -11.95 -4.45 2.55
C TYR A 240 -12.14 -3.34 1.49
N SER A 241 -11.22 -3.33 0.53
CA SER A 241 -11.23 -2.52 -0.68
C SER A 241 -12.43 -2.76 -1.61
N SER A 242 -13.12 -3.90 -1.46
CA SER A 242 -14.37 -4.22 -2.15
C SER A 242 -15.61 -3.85 -1.33
N LEU A 243 -15.44 -3.39 -0.08
CA LEU A 243 -16.51 -2.83 0.71
C LEU A 243 -16.77 -1.38 0.26
N PRO A 244 -18.05 -0.96 0.16
CA PRO A 244 -18.35 0.46 -0.07
C PRO A 244 -17.74 1.30 1.06
N PRO A 245 -17.25 2.52 0.76
CA PRO A 245 -16.75 3.41 1.80
C PRO A 245 -17.82 3.62 2.89
N PRO A 246 -17.43 3.82 4.17
CA PRO A 246 -18.36 4.04 5.27
C PRO A 246 -19.40 5.09 4.87
N THR A 247 -20.68 4.74 5.03
CA THR A 247 -21.83 5.48 4.51
C THR A 247 -21.81 6.96 4.88
N HIS A 248 -21.32 7.80 3.97
CA HIS A 248 -22.03 9.02 3.64
C HIS A 248 -22.89 8.71 2.41
N VAL A 249 -24.18 9.02 2.49
CA VAL A 249 -25.16 8.77 1.44
C VAL A 249 -24.69 9.46 0.16
N PHE A 250 -24.09 8.70 -0.75
CA PHE A 250 -23.83 9.16 -2.11
C PHE A 250 -25.12 8.96 -2.91
N SER A 251 -25.68 10.08 -3.37
CA SER A 251 -26.73 10.09 -4.40
C SER A 251 -26.29 9.22 -5.57
N ARG A 252 -27.13 8.24 -5.94
CA ARG A 252 -26.98 7.44 -7.16
C ARG A 252 -26.88 8.40 -8.34
N ASP A 253 -25.69 8.43 -8.98
CA ASP A 253 -25.48 8.57 -10.42
C ASP A 253 -24.00 8.83 -10.80
N SER A 254 -23.08 9.06 -9.85
CA SER A 254 -21.69 9.45 -10.17
C SER A 254 -20.69 8.30 -10.42
N GLY A 255 -21.09 7.04 -10.24
CA GLY A 255 -20.17 5.89 -10.27
C GLY A 255 -19.52 5.61 -11.64
N THR A 256 -20.15 6.04 -12.73
CA THR A 256 -19.62 5.92 -14.11
C THR A 256 -19.07 7.23 -14.65
N ASP A 257 -19.50 8.37 -14.10
CA ASP A 257 -19.12 9.69 -14.60
C ASP A 257 -17.67 10.04 -14.26
N TRP A 258 -17.12 9.61 -13.13
CA TRP A 258 -15.71 9.90 -12.83
C TRP A 258 -14.74 9.21 -13.79
N LEU A 259 -15.05 7.99 -14.26
CA LEU A 259 -14.23 7.26 -15.23
C LEU A 259 -14.36 7.88 -16.63
N LYS A 260 -15.59 8.25 -17.01
CA LYS A 260 -15.88 8.99 -18.24
C LYS A 260 -15.20 10.36 -18.25
N ASN A 261 -15.26 11.10 -17.15
CA ASN A 261 -14.55 12.36 -16.95
C ASN A 261 -13.03 12.16 -16.92
N SER A 262 -12.53 11.06 -16.37
CA SER A 262 -11.09 10.72 -16.43
C SER A 262 -10.58 10.51 -17.84
N MET A 263 -11.39 9.86 -18.69
CA MET A 263 -11.09 9.66 -20.11
C MET A 263 -11.27 10.94 -20.94
N GLN A 264 -12.30 11.72 -20.64
CA GLN A 264 -12.67 12.92 -21.38
C GLN A 264 -11.80 14.13 -21.06
N TYR A 265 -11.29 14.20 -19.82
CA TYR A 265 -10.42 15.29 -19.34
C TYR A 265 -8.97 14.85 -19.07
N GLY A 266 -8.61 13.60 -19.39
CA GLY A 266 -7.22 13.10 -19.34
C GLY A 266 -6.58 13.18 -17.95
N LEU A 267 -7.12 12.46 -16.96
CA LEU A 267 -6.49 12.45 -15.64
C LEU A 267 -5.12 11.75 -15.66
N THR A 268 -4.14 12.40 -15.03
CA THR A 268 -2.72 12.03 -15.01
C THR A 268 -2.41 10.62 -14.49
N TRP A 269 -3.30 9.99 -13.72
CA TRP A 269 -3.11 8.61 -13.27
C TRP A 269 -3.18 7.60 -14.42
N PHE A 270 -4.03 7.87 -15.42
CA PHE A 270 -4.22 7.00 -16.59
C PHE A 270 -2.96 6.95 -17.47
N ASP A 271 -2.26 8.07 -17.58
CA ASP A 271 -0.96 8.17 -18.28
C ASP A 271 0.09 7.22 -17.67
N HIS A 272 -0.05 6.88 -16.39
CA HIS A 272 0.85 5.98 -15.68
C HIS A 272 0.40 4.51 -15.69
N ILE A 273 -0.85 4.19 -16.07
CA ILE A 273 -1.37 2.81 -16.17
C ILE A 273 -0.68 2.02 -17.28
N SER A 274 -0.43 2.62 -18.44
CA SER A 274 0.14 1.89 -19.59
C SER A 274 1.52 1.30 -19.25
N GLY A 275 2.35 2.08 -18.56
CA GLY A 275 3.64 1.63 -18.02
C GLY A 275 3.53 0.64 -16.85
N PHE A 276 2.40 0.62 -16.14
CA PHE A 276 2.05 -0.39 -15.14
C PHE A 276 1.67 -1.71 -15.80
N MET A 277 0.78 -1.72 -16.80
CA MET A 277 0.38 -2.95 -17.49
C MET A 277 1.57 -3.61 -18.21
N GLY A 278 2.44 -2.83 -18.85
CA GLY A 278 3.67 -3.36 -19.46
C GLY A 278 4.60 -4.05 -18.46
N ARG A 279 4.81 -3.46 -17.28
CA ARG A 279 5.72 -4.01 -16.24
C ARG A 279 5.07 -5.08 -15.36
N LEU A 280 3.78 -5.01 -15.12
CA LEU A 280 3.00 -6.06 -14.48
C LEU A 280 3.00 -7.30 -15.37
N THR A 281 2.90 -7.15 -16.69
CA THR A 281 3.03 -8.27 -17.64
C THR A 281 4.44 -8.89 -17.60
N VAL A 282 5.49 -8.10 -17.40
CA VAL A 282 6.87 -8.61 -17.22
C VAL A 282 7.08 -9.29 -15.86
N LEU A 283 6.51 -8.78 -14.77
CA LEU A 283 6.57 -9.43 -13.45
C LEU A 283 5.69 -10.69 -13.37
N LEU A 284 4.53 -10.68 -14.04
CA LEU A 284 3.68 -11.84 -14.22
C LEU A 284 4.36 -12.88 -15.12
N ASN A 285 4.97 -12.49 -16.24
CA ASN A 285 5.74 -13.41 -17.08
C ASN A 285 6.93 -14.02 -16.32
N ASN A 286 7.63 -13.28 -15.46
CA ASN A 286 8.72 -13.87 -14.66
C ASN A 286 8.24 -14.80 -13.54
N SER A 287 7.00 -14.67 -13.07
CA SER A 287 6.39 -15.59 -12.10
C SER A 287 5.69 -16.77 -12.77
N PHE A 288 5.19 -16.61 -14.00
CA PHE A 288 4.62 -17.68 -14.83
C PHE A 288 5.69 -18.49 -15.60
N CYS A 289 6.78 -17.89 -16.08
CA CYS A 289 7.89 -18.62 -16.72
C CYS A 289 8.67 -19.53 -15.73
N ARG A 290 8.49 -19.37 -14.42
CA ARG A 290 8.96 -20.35 -13.42
C ARG A 290 8.00 -21.53 -13.21
N MET A 291 6.79 -21.47 -13.78
CA MET A 291 5.82 -22.58 -13.77
C MET A 291 5.71 -23.32 -15.11
N GLU A 292 6.22 -22.76 -16.22
CA GLU A 292 6.09 -23.39 -17.55
C GLU A 292 7.39 -23.94 -18.17
N CYS A 293 8.54 -23.82 -17.51
CA CYS A 293 9.76 -24.52 -17.96
C CYS A 293 9.98 -25.80 -17.16
N ARG A 294 9.31 -26.88 -17.55
CA ARG A 294 9.71 -28.29 -17.42
C ARG A 294 8.74 -29.15 -18.24
N PHE A 295 9.10 -29.38 -19.50
CA PHE A 295 8.81 -30.65 -20.15
C PHE A 295 9.69 -31.73 -19.50
#